data_AF-A0A5J6YRD3-F1
#
_entry.id   AF-A0A5J6YRD3-F1
#
_cell.length_a   1.000
_cell.length_b   1.000
_cell.length_c   1.000
_cell.angle_alpha   90.00
_cell.angle_beta   90.00
_cell.angle_gamma   90.00
#
_symmetry.space_group_name_H-M   'P 1'
#
loop_
_entity.id
_entity.type
_entity.pdbx_description
1 polymer ?
#
loop_
_entity_poly.entity_id
_entity_poly.type
_entity_poly.pdbx_seq_one_letter_code
_entity_poly.pdbx_strand_id
1 'polypeptide(L)'
;MTLTWTLLLAPLVPVLIAAAAAFIVGVVVGLAKRQAGWALLRGTEAALLLVLGAFLARVFIAWLLSLAVHPERAGFVLGWAFLLWPGLLDTLPTLFGSQWLTSPDRLLNIVTAVGAGVGFMNGLWGIHGLLGFLTFPLNVTWGLGGNTNGLLLHLINFAWGGHSDETRREAHRYSSGFRIKSDYAFTQGSVMSNTSPGLFGHEFVHVLQNLVVGPFFVLSYAAWMALLFIPGLVAGSRSKNGGVADGIEGYCYDGNPWEAMGYAVGGSHSPRVALGTAWTVTLAVLLAAAFGLLVWRVVLPWGWT
;
A
#
# COMPACT_ATOMS: atom_id res chain seq x y z
N MET A 1 -4.34 -12.76 22.26
CA MET A 1 -4.80 -11.47 22.83
C MET A 1 -6.31 -11.43 22.82
N THR A 2 -6.99 -11.07 23.92
CA THR A 2 -8.46 -11.05 23.97
C THR A 2 -9.00 -9.76 23.35
N LEU A 3 -9.89 -9.86 22.37
CA LEU A 3 -10.59 -8.71 21.79
C LEU A 3 -11.60 -8.17 22.80
N THR A 4 -11.47 -6.90 23.18
CA THR A 4 -12.42 -6.20 24.03
C THR A 4 -12.99 -4.98 23.32
N TRP A 5 -14.22 -4.60 23.66
CA TRP A 5 -14.81 -3.36 23.14
C TRP A 5 -13.99 -2.13 23.49
N THR A 6 -13.39 -2.10 24.69
CA THR A 6 -12.49 -1.02 25.11
C THR A 6 -11.30 -0.87 24.17
N LEU A 7 -10.67 -1.98 23.77
CA LEU A 7 -9.57 -1.95 22.80
C LEU A 7 -10.03 -1.45 21.44
N LEU A 8 -11.18 -1.91 20.94
CA LEU A 8 -11.68 -1.53 19.61
C LEU A 8 -12.15 -0.06 19.56
N LEU A 9 -12.74 0.44 20.65
CA LEU A 9 -13.33 1.78 20.74
C LEU A 9 -12.39 2.82 21.35
N ALA A 10 -11.21 2.43 21.84
CA ALA A 10 -10.20 3.35 22.37
C ALA A 10 -9.92 4.57 21.46
N PRO A 11 -9.82 4.44 20.11
CA PRO A 11 -9.57 5.59 19.26
C PRO A 11 -10.84 6.32 18.81
N LEU A 12 -12.03 6.00 19.34
CA LEU A 12 -13.29 6.58 18.86
C LEU A 12 -13.29 8.11 18.94
N VAL A 13 -12.89 8.68 20.08
CA VAL A 13 -12.85 10.14 20.28
C VAL A 13 -11.91 10.83 19.26
N PRO A 14 -10.62 10.45 19.14
CA PRO A 14 -9.75 11.09 18.15
C PRO A 14 -10.22 10.86 16.70
N VAL A 15 -10.81 9.71 16.38
CA VAL A 15 -11.38 9.43 15.05
C VAL A 15 -12.57 10.35 14.74
N LEU A 16 -13.47 10.60 15.70
CA LEU A 16 -14.60 11.51 15.50
C LEU A 16 -14.15 12.97 15.34
N ILE A 17 -13.13 13.41 16.08
CA ILE A 17 -12.52 14.73 15.90
C ILE A 17 -11.91 14.84 14.50
N ALA A 18 -11.16 13.82 14.06
CA ALA A 18 -10.59 13.78 12.72
C ALA A 18 -11.68 13.75 11.63
N ALA A 19 -12.80 13.07 11.85
CA ALA A 19 -13.94 13.04 10.94
C ALA A 19 -14.59 14.43 10.78
N ALA A 20 -14.74 15.18 11.86
CA ALA A 20 -15.23 16.56 11.79
C ALA A 20 -14.27 17.47 10.99
N ALA A 21 -12.95 17.33 11.20
CA ALA A 21 -11.96 18.04 10.40
C ALA A 21 -12.01 17.63 8.92
N ALA A 22 -12.10 16.33 8.63
CA ALA A 22 -12.24 15.80 7.28
C ALA A 22 -13.49 16.32 6.57
N PHE A 23 -14.62 16.43 7.27
CA PHE A 23 -15.84 17.05 6.75
C PHE A 23 -15.58 18.48 6.30
N ILE A 24 -14.99 19.30 7.17
CA ILE A 24 -14.68 20.71 6.88
C ILE A 24 -13.74 20.81 5.69
N VAL A 25 -12.66 20.02 5.66
CA VAL A 25 -11.70 20.01 4.54
C VAL A 25 -12.38 19.60 3.24
N GLY A 26 -13.22 18.56 3.24
CA GLY A 26 -13.95 18.13 2.06
C GLY A 26 -14.91 19.19 1.51
N VAL A 27 -15.60 19.92 2.39
CA VAL A 27 -16.45 21.07 1.99
C VAL A 27 -15.59 22.18 1.39
N VAL A 28 -14.50 22.58 2.05
CA VAL A 28 -13.59 23.64 1.57
C VAL A 28 -13.01 23.30 0.20
N VAL A 29 -12.54 22.06 0.01
CA VAL A 29 -12.02 21.59 -1.28
C VAL A 29 -13.12 21.59 -2.35
N GLY A 30 -14.33 21.14 -2.03
CA GLY A 30 -15.46 21.18 -2.95
C GLY A 30 -15.82 22.60 -3.39
N LEU A 31 -15.83 23.56 -2.46
CA LEU A 31 -16.07 24.97 -2.76
C LEU A 31 -14.93 25.58 -3.59
N ALA A 32 -13.68 25.31 -3.24
CA ALA A 32 -12.51 25.79 -3.98
C ALA A 32 -12.47 25.29 -5.43
N LYS A 33 -12.95 24.06 -5.67
CA LYS A 33 -13.12 23.48 -7.01
C LYS A 33 -14.38 23.93 -7.73
N ARG A 34 -15.11 24.92 -7.20
CA ARG A 34 -16.38 25.44 -7.77
C ARG A 34 -17.47 24.36 -7.91
N GLN A 35 -17.43 23.33 -7.06
CA GLN A 35 -18.41 22.23 -7.02
C GLN A 35 -19.39 22.43 -5.86
N ALA A 36 -19.95 23.64 -5.72
CA ALA A 36 -20.74 24.01 -4.54
C ALA A 36 -21.92 23.06 -4.24
N GLY A 37 -22.61 22.56 -5.28
CA GLY A 37 -23.69 21.58 -5.13
C GLY A 37 -23.25 20.21 -4.59
N TRP A 38 -21.96 19.89 -4.67
CA TRP A 38 -21.38 18.61 -4.23
C TRP A 38 -20.45 18.76 -3.02
N ALA A 39 -20.17 19.98 -2.56
CA ALA A 39 -19.21 20.23 -1.48
C ALA A 39 -19.63 19.54 -0.17
N LEU A 40 -20.91 19.59 0.19
CA LEU A 40 -21.44 18.90 1.37
C LEU A 40 -21.36 17.38 1.25
N LEU A 41 -21.60 16.82 0.05
CA LEU A 41 -21.47 15.39 -0.16
C LEU A 41 -20.01 14.96 -0.04
N ARG A 42 -19.08 15.71 -0.63
CA ARG A 42 -17.63 15.45 -0.52
C ARG A 42 -17.15 15.49 0.93
N GLY A 43 -17.59 16.49 1.71
CA GLY A 43 -17.32 16.56 3.15
C GLY A 43 -17.86 15.34 3.89
N THR A 44 -19.13 14.99 3.64
CA THR A 44 -19.78 13.83 4.27
C THR A 44 -19.04 12.53 3.92
N GLU A 45 -18.70 12.31 2.66
CA GLU A 45 -18.02 11.11 2.19
C GLU A 45 -16.61 10.99 2.79
N ALA A 46 -15.85 12.08 2.81
CA ALA A 46 -14.53 12.13 3.44
C ALA A 46 -14.59 11.76 4.94
N ALA A 47 -15.56 12.30 5.67
CA ALA A 47 -15.75 12.00 7.09
C ALA A 47 -16.20 10.56 7.33
N LEU A 48 -17.18 10.07 6.58
CA LEU A 48 -17.71 8.70 6.74
C LEU A 48 -16.67 7.64 6.40
N LEU A 49 -15.97 7.80 5.26
CA LEU A 49 -14.94 6.84 4.86
C LEU A 49 -13.71 6.91 5.78
N LEU A 50 -13.36 8.07 6.33
CA LEU A 50 -12.34 8.16 7.40
C LEU A 50 -12.73 7.28 8.58
N VAL A 51 -13.94 7.46 9.14
CA VAL A 51 -14.39 6.67 10.31
C VAL A 51 -14.42 5.18 9.97
N LEU A 52 -14.98 4.82 8.82
CA LEU A 52 -15.11 3.42 8.41
C LEU A 52 -13.73 2.79 8.15
N GLY A 53 -12.81 3.51 7.51
CA GLY A 53 -11.45 3.05 7.25
C GLY A 53 -10.66 2.83 8.54
N ALA A 54 -10.77 3.77 9.48
CA ALA A 54 -10.16 3.67 10.81
C ALA A 54 -10.66 2.42 11.57
N PHE A 55 -11.96 2.18 11.53
CA PHE A 55 -12.61 1.04 12.20
C PHE A 55 -12.24 -0.29 11.55
N LEU A 56 -12.38 -0.41 10.22
CA LEU A 56 -12.11 -1.65 9.49
C LEU A 56 -10.64 -2.07 9.61
N ALA A 57 -9.69 -1.14 9.42
CA ALA A 57 -8.27 -1.43 9.57
C ALA A 57 -7.94 -1.94 10.98
N ARG A 58 -8.48 -1.29 12.01
CA ARG A 58 -8.27 -1.68 13.41
C ARG A 58 -8.85 -3.06 13.71
N VAL A 59 -10.11 -3.30 13.36
CA VAL A 59 -10.79 -4.58 13.60
C VAL A 59 -10.06 -5.71 12.90
N PHE A 60 -9.66 -5.51 11.65
CA PHE A 60 -8.92 -6.50 10.88
C PHE A 60 -7.60 -6.90 11.54
N ILE A 61 -6.78 -5.92 11.93
CA ILE A 61 -5.47 -6.18 12.55
C ILE A 61 -5.64 -6.73 13.97
N ALA A 62 -6.61 -6.24 14.74
CA ALA A 62 -6.93 -6.78 16.06
C ALA A 62 -7.36 -8.25 15.96
N TRP A 63 -8.18 -8.59 14.96
CA TRP A 63 -8.58 -9.96 14.68
C TRP A 63 -7.37 -10.84 14.37
N LEU A 64 -6.47 -10.42 13.47
CA LEU A 64 -5.23 -11.17 13.19
C LEU A 64 -4.36 -11.36 14.43
N LEU A 65 -4.18 -10.33 15.26
CA LEU A 65 -3.45 -10.41 16.53
C LEU A 65 -4.13 -11.37 17.53
N SER A 66 -5.46 -11.47 17.50
CA SER A 66 -6.22 -12.37 18.38
C SER A 66 -6.04 -13.84 18.03
N LEU A 67 -5.78 -14.15 16.75
CA LEU A 67 -5.51 -15.51 16.26
C LEU A 67 -4.08 -15.98 16.54
N ALA A 68 -3.17 -15.07 16.85
CA ALA A 68 -1.76 -15.41 17.09
C ALA A 68 -1.55 -16.03 18.48
N VAL A 69 -0.76 -17.10 18.51
CA VAL A 69 -0.25 -17.70 19.77
C VAL A 69 0.64 -16.71 20.51
N HIS A 70 1.44 -15.94 19.77
CA HIS A 70 2.37 -14.93 20.26
C HIS A 70 2.02 -13.54 19.69
N PRO A 71 1.04 -12.82 20.26
CA PRO A 71 0.59 -11.53 19.74
C PRO A 71 1.71 -10.50 19.59
N GLU A 72 2.70 -10.51 20.48
CA GLU A 72 3.89 -9.67 20.42
C GLU A 72 4.73 -9.95 19.16
N ARG A 73 4.96 -11.22 18.81
CA ARG A 73 5.69 -11.59 17.58
C ARG A 73 4.85 -11.35 16.33
N ALA A 74 3.54 -11.58 16.42
CA ALA A 74 2.61 -11.31 15.35
C ALA A 74 2.55 -9.83 14.99
N GLY A 75 2.63 -8.95 15.99
CA GLY A 75 2.71 -7.51 15.77
C GLY A 75 3.83 -7.12 14.79
N PHE A 76 5.03 -7.66 14.95
CA PHE A 76 6.15 -7.43 14.04
C PHE A 76 5.87 -7.89 12.60
N VAL A 77 5.36 -9.11 12.42
CA VAL A 77 5.02 -9.65 11.09
C VAL A 77 3.91 -8.84 10.43
N LEU A 78 2.89 -8.46 11.19
CA LEU A 78 1.79 -7.64 10.69
C LEU A 78 2.26 -6.22 10.34
N GLY A 79 3.22 -5.67 11.09
CA GLY A 79 3.88 -4.41 10.77
C GLY A 79 4.60 -4.44 9.42
N TRP A 80 5.32 -5.52 9.12
CA TRP A 80 5.91 -5.74 7.80
C TRP A 80 4.86 -5.92 6.71
N ALA A 81 3.85 -6.77 6.95
CA ALA A 81 2.84 -7.12 5.97
C ALA A 81 1.96 -5.93 5.56
N PHE A 82 1.42 -5.20 6.54
CA PHE A 82 0.34 -4.25 6.31
C PHE A 82 0.73 -2.78 6.42
N LEU A 83 1.94 -2.47 6.89
CA LEU A 83 2.42 -1.09 7.01
C LEU A 83 3.81 -0.87 6.42
N LEU A 84 4.57 -1.94 6.16
CA LEU A 84 5.96 -1.97 5.67
C LEU A 84 6.96 -1.22 6.58
N TRP A 85 6.85 0.11 6.67
CA TRP A 85 7.79 0.98 7.38
C TRP A 85 7.89 0.71 8.88
N PRO A 86 6.79 0.54 9.63
CA PRO A 86 6.87 0.14 11.03
C PRO A 86 7.59 -1.18 11.23
N GLY A 87 7.35 -2.18 10.37
CA GLY A 87 8.06 -3.46 10.40
C GLY A 87 9.56 -3.29 10.10
N LEU A 88 9.89 -2.53 9.08
CA LEU A 88 11.27 -2.22 8.72
C LEU A 88 12.02 -1.53 9.87
N LEU A 89 11.42 -0.49 10.46
CA LEU A 89 12.01 0.27 11.57
C LEU A 89 12.17 -0.59 12.83
N ASP A 90 11.23 -1.49 13.11
CA ASP A 90 11.32 -2.41 14.24
C ASP A 90 12.25 -3.61 13.98
N THR A 91 12.82 -3.76 12.78
CA THR A 91 13.70 -4.90 12.46
C THR A 91 14.94 -4.92 13.33
N LEU A 92 15.63 -3.80 13.49
CA LEU A 92 16.80 -3.71 14.37
C LEU A 92 16.43 -3.83 15.85
N PRO A 93 15.47 -3.06 16.40
CA PRO A 93 15.01 -3.23 17.79
C PRO A 93 14.62 -4.67 18.14
N THR A 94 13.97 -5.38 17.22
CA THR A 94 13.51 -6.76 17.45
C THR A 94 14.67 -7.73 17.65
N LEU A 95 15.82 -7.50 17.01
CA LEU A 95 17.05 -8.29 17.25
C LEU A 95 17.58 -8.15 18.68
N PHE A 96 17.24 -7.05 19.36
CA PHE A 96 17.57 -6.78 20.76
C PHE A 96 16.40 -7.01 21.71
N GLY A 97 15.35 -7.71 21.27
CA GLY A 97 14.17 -8.03 22.09
C GLY A 97 13.23 -6.85 22.35
N SER A 98 13.30 -5.78 21.55
CA SER A 98 12.45 -4.60 21.67
C SER A 98 11.54 -4.41 20.46
N GLN A 99 10.37 -3.81 20.66
CA GLN A 99 9.46 -3.41 19.56
C GLN A 99 8.98 -1.98 19.84
N TRP A 100 9.29 -1.06 18.92
CA TRP A 100 8.97 0.35 19.10
C TRP A 100 7.64 0.72 18.47
N LEU A 101 7.33 0.21 17.28
CA LEU A 101 6.16 0.59 16.51
C LEU A 101 5.18 -0.58 16.34
N THR A 102 5.67 -1.82 16.36
CA THR A 102 4.88 -3.01 16.05
C THR A 102 4.41 -3.76 17.29
N SER A 103 4.54 -3.20 18.49
CA SER A 103 3.85 -3.77 19.65
C SER A 103 2.33 -3.68 19.44
N PRO A 104 1.52 -4.63 19.95
CA PRO A 104 0.10 -4.72 19.60
C PRO A 104 -0.68 -3.40 19.73
N ASP A 105 -0.55 -2.69 20.85
CA ASP A 105 -1.27 -1.43 21.07
C ASP A 105 -0.83 -0.32 20.12
N ARG A 106 0.48 -0.20 19.88
CA ARG A 106 1.04 0.82 18.98
C ARG A 106 0.68 0.52 17.54
N LEU A 107 0.79 -0.74 17.13
CA LEU A 107 0.38 -1.19 15.81
C LEU A 107 -1.10 -0.87 15.57
N LEU A 108 -1.97 -1.19 16.53
CA LEU A 108 -3.40 -0.90 16.43
C LEU A 108 -3.69 0.60 16.26
N ASN A 109 -2.94 1.47 16.94
CA ASN A 109 -3.10 2.92 16.77
C ASN A 109 -2.60 3.40 15.40
N ILE A 110 -1.48 2.86 14.92
CA ILE A 110 -0.94 3.22 13.60
C ILE A 110 -1.90 2.76 12.51
N VAL A 111 -2.39 1.52 12.53
CA VAL A 111 -3.32 1.01 11.50
C VAL A 111 -4.66 1.76 11.53
N THR A 112 -5.13 2.20 12.70
CA THR A 112 -6.28 3.10 12.80
C THR A 112 -6.01 4.42 12.08
N ALA A 113 -4.85 5.05 12.32
CA ALA A 113 -4.49 6.31 11.67
C ALA A 113 -4.31 6.17 10.15
N VAL A 114 -3.66 5.09 9.71
CA VAL A 114 -3.49 4.79 8.28
C VAL A 114 -4.84 4.50 7.63
N GLY A 115 -5.66 3.61 8.20
CA GLY A 115 -7.00 3.33 7.68
C GLY A 115 -7.88 4.59 7.61
N ALA A 116 -7.81 5.46 8.63
CA ALA A 116 -8.47 6.76 8.64
C ALA A 116 -7.99 7.66 7.48
N GLY A 117 -6.67 7.75 7.29
CA GLY A 117 -6.07 8.54 6.21
C GLY A 117 -6.47 8.04 4.82
N VAL A 118 -6.43 6.72 4.60
CA VAL A 118 -6.87 6.11 3.33
C VAL A 118 -8.34 6.43 3.08
N GLY A 119 -9.20 6.20 4.09
CA GLY A 119 -10.62 6.52 3.98
C GLY A 119 -10.91 8.00 3.72
N PHE A 120 -10.19 8.88 4.40
CA PHE A 120 -10.26 10.31 4.18
C PHE A 120 -9.93 10.67 2.74
N MET A 121 -8.79 10.21 2.22
CA MET A 121 -8.37 10.53 0.84
C MET A 121 -9.36 9.97 -0.18
N ASN A 122 -9.80 8.72 0.01
CA ASN A 122 -10.75 8.06 -0.88
C ASN A 122 -12.08 8.83 -0.96
N GLY A 123 -12.58 9.32 0.18
CA GLY A 123 -13.82 10.11 0.24
C GLY A 123 -13.65 11.56 -0.18
N LEU A 124 -12.51 12.17 0.13
CA LEU A 124 -12.17 13.53 -0.29
C LEU A 124 -12.16 13.63 -1.81
N TRP A 125 -11.63 12.62 -2.50
CA TRP A 125 -11.57 12.60 -3.96
C TRP A 125 -12.71 11.82 -4.62
N GLY A 126 -13.47 11.01 -3.87
CA GLY A 126 -14.64 10.31 -4.38
C GLY A 126 -14.28 9.18 -5.35
N ILE A 127 -13.26 8.39 -5.02
CA ILE A 127 -12.66 7.43 -5.96
C ILE A 127 -13.52 6.20 -6.22
N HIS A 128 -14.44 5.88 -5.31
CA HIS A 128 -15.12 4.57 -5.27
C HIS A 128 -16.49 4.59 -5.93
N GLY A 129 -16.66 3.86 -7.03
CA GLY A 129 -17.94 3.65 -7.72
C GLY A 129 -18.80 2.56 -7.11
N LEU A 130 -19.60 1.89 -7.94
CA LEU A 130 -20.40 0.74 -7.51
C LEU A 130 -19.55 -0.41 -6.97
N LEU A 131 -18.29 -0.54 -7.39
CA LEU A 131 -17.37 -1.56 -6.85
C LEU A 131 -16.75 -1.14 -5.51
N GLY A 132 -16.99 0.10 -5.08
CA GLY A 132 -16.53 0.68 -3.83
C GLY A 132 -16.83 -0.17 -2.60
N PHE A 133 -17.97 -0.85 -2.56
CA PHE A 133 -18.32 -1.71 -1.41
C PHE A 133 -17.37 -2.91 -1.24
N LEU A 134 -16.65 -3.30 -2.29
CA LEU A 134 -15.62 -4.35 -2.24
C LEU A 134 -14.22 -3.76 -2.13
N THR A 135 -13.90 -2.80 -3.00
CA THR A 135 -12.55 -2.24 -3.11
C THR A 135 -12.18 -1.39 -1.90
N PHE A 136 -13.13 -0.67 -1.28
CA PHE A 136 -12.85 0.14 -0.10
C PHE A 136 -12.43 -0.70 1.10
N PRO A 137 -13.21 -1.72 1.56
CA PRO A 137 -12.77 -2.60 2.63
C PRO A 137 -11.42 -3.24 2.36
N LEU A 138 -11.16 -3.69 1.12
CA LEU A 138 -9.86 -4.26 0.76
C LEU A 138 -8.73 -3.24 0.86
N ASN A 139 -8.92 -2.00 0.40
CA ASN A 139 -7.91 -0.94 0.49
C ASN A 139 -7.46 -0.65 1.93
N VAL A 140 -8.39 -0.68 2.88
CA VAL A 140 -8.13 -0.38 4.29
C VAL A 140 -7.81 -1.62 5.14
N THR A 141 -7.82 -2.82 4.56
CA THR A 141 -7.50 -4.07 5.27
C THR A 141 -6.42 -4.87 4.53
N TRP A 142 -6.81 -5.69 3.57
CA TRP A 142 -5.93 -6.61 2.85
C TRP A 142 -4.85 -5.87 2.04
N GLY A 143 -5.22 -4.81 1.32
CA GLY A 143 -4.34 -3.94 0.55
C GLY A 143 -3.72 -2.79 1.37
N LEU A 144 -3.78 -2.84 2.70
CA LEU A 144 -3.31 -1.75 3.58
C LEU A 144 -1.81 -1.48 3.43
N GLY A 145 -1.01 -2.51 3.13
CA GLY A 145 0.44 -2.36 2.91
C GLY A 145 0.76 -1.37 1.78
N GLY A 146 0.17 -1.56 0.60
CA GLY A 146 0.34 -0.63 -0.52
C GLY A 146 -0.30 0.72 -0.25
N ASN A 147 -1.47 0.77 0.41
CA ASN A 147 -2.13 2.05 0.71
C ASN A 147 -1.44 2.85 1.83
N THR A 148 -0.63 2.22 2.68
CA THR A 148 0.28 2.93 3.59
C THR A 148 1.31 3.74 2.81
N ASN A 149 1.92 3.12 1.79
CA ASN A 149 2.80 3.83 0.86
C ASN A 149 2.04 4.84 -0.01
N GLY A 150 0.80 4.53 -0.41
CA GLY A 150 -0.09 5.43 -1.11
C GLY A 150 -0.38 6.72 -0.32
N LEU A 151 -0.56 6.61 1.00
CA LEU A 151 -0.69 7.78 1.87
C LEU A 151 0.58 8.63 1.91
N LEU A 152 1.76 8.02 1.98
CA LEU A 152 3.02 8.77 1.86
C LEU A 152 3.10 9.47 0.50
N LEU A 153 2.67 8.79 -0.57
CA LEU A 153 2.63 9.35 -1.90
C LEU A 153 1.64 10.52 -2.00
N HIS A 154 0.49 10.46 -1.32
CA HIS A 154 -0.40 11.61 -1.17
C HIS A 154 0.29 12.78 -0.46
N LEU A 155 1.00 12.55 0.64
CA LEU A 155 1.70 13.61 1.38
C LEU A 155 2.77 14.30 0.52
N ILE A 156 3.55 13.50 -0.23
CA ILE A 156 4.55 14.02 -1.17
C ILE A 156 3.87 14.83 -2.27
N ASN A 157 2.81 14.29 -2.86
CA ASN A 157 2.09 14.96 -3.95
C ASN A 157 1.22 16.13 -3.49
N PHE A 158 0.88 16.24 -2.21
CA PHE A 158 0.04 17.33 -1.71
C PHE A 158 0.70 18.70 -1.96
N ALA A 159 2.03 18.77 -1.89
CA ALA A 159 2.78 20.01 -2.03
C ALA A 159 2.90 20.52 -3.48
N TRP A 160 2.90 19.63 -4.49
CA TRP A 160 3.16 20.04 -5.89
C TRP A 160 2.49 19.17 -6.97
N GLY A 161 1.70 18.17 -6.59
CA GLY A 161 1.09 17.22 -7.51
C GLY A 161 -0.22 17.70 -8.08
N GLY A 162 -0.43 17.47 -9.39
CA GLY A 162 -1.68 17.77 -10.08
C GLY A 162 -2.68 16.63 -9.94
N HIS A 163 -3.40 16.56 -8.82
CA HIS A 163 -4.44 15.54 -8.61
C HIS A 163 -5.57 15.71 -9.65
N SER A 164 -5.91 14.64 -10.34
CA SER A 164 -7.00 14.61 -11.32
C SER A 164 -8.35 14.81 -10.62
N ASP A 165 -9.33 15.41 -11.30
CA ASP A 165 -10.70 15.41 -10.81
C ASP A 165 -11.31 14.03 -11.08
N GLU A 166 -11.05 13.07 -10.20
CA GLU A 166 -11.59 11.73 -10.33
C GLU A 166 -12.88 11.54 -9.53
N THR A 167 -13.78 10.70 -10.06
CA THR A 167 -15.08 10.35 -9.49
C THR A 167 -15.36 8.92 -9.90
N ARG A 168 -15.09 7.93 -9.04
CA ARG A 168 -15.54 6.54 -9.19
C ARG A 168 -14.68 5.63 -10.12
N ARG A 169 -13.34 5.75 -10.10
CA ARG A 169 -12.40 4.88 -10.86
C ARG A 169 -11.61 3.87 -10.03
N GLU A 170 -11.92 3.75 -8.75
CA GLU A 170 -11.25 2.86 -7.79
C GLU A 170 -9.76 3.19 -7.54
N ALA A 171 -9.28 4.35 -7.98
CA ALA A 171 -7.90 4.79 -7.79
C ALA A 171 -7.73 6.31 -7.84
N HIS A 172 -6.78 6.80 -7.06
CA HIS A 172 -6.29 8.17 -7.12
C HIS A 172 -5.31 8.34 -8.28
N ARG A 173 -5.44 9.46 -9.00
CA ARG A 173 -4.54 9.76 -10.11
C ARG A 173 -4.00 11.17 -10.03
N TYR A 174 -2.69 11.29 -9.86
CA TYR A 174 -1.96 12.53 -10.07
C TYR A 174 -1.39 12.56 -11.49
N SER A 175 -1.81 13.56 -12.27
CA SER A 175 -1.29 13.79 -13.63
C SER A 175 0.18 14.22 -13.64
N SER A 176 0.64 14.77 -12.52
CA SER A 176 2.02 15.17 -12.24
C SER A 176 2.27 15.05 -10.74
N GLY A 177 3.51 14.77 -10.33
CA GLY A 177 3.85 14.57 -8.93
C GLY A 177 5.19 13.87 -8.75
N PHE A 178 5.29 13.10 -7.68
CA PHE A 178 6.41 12.22 -7.41
C PHE A 178 6.62 11.24 -8.55
N ARG A 179 7.88 11.11 -8.95
CA ARG A 179 8.35 10.19 -9.96
C ARG A 179 9.82 9.92 -9.71
N ILE A 180 10.26 8.70 -10.00
CA ILE A 180 11.68 8.34 -9.89
C ILE A 180 12.43 8.84 -11.14
N LYS A 181 11.78 8.81 -12.31
CA LYS A 181 12.26 9.35 -13.58
C LYS A 181 11.19 10.22 -14.23
N SER A 182 11.58 11.15 -15.10
CA SER A 182 10.69 12.16 -15.69
C SER A 182 9.45 11.58 -16.39
N ASP A 183 9.61 10.41 -16.98
CA ASP A 183 8.66 9.69 -17.82
C ASP A 183 7.97 8.51 -17.10
N TYR A 184 8.29 8.28 -15.82
CA TYR A 184 7.81 7.12 -15.08
C TYR A 184 6.60 7.52 -14.26
N ALA A 185 5.53 6.73 -14.36
CA ALA A 185 4.49 6.75 -13.36
C ALA A 185 4.96 5.95 -12.13
N PHE A 186 4.33 6.20 -11.00
CA PHE A 186 4.64 5.51 -9.75
C PHE A 186 3.36 5.21 -8.99
N THR A 187 3.04 3.94 -8.82
CA THR A 187 1.81 3.51 -8.14
C THR A 187 2.11 2.82 -6.81
N GLN A 188 1.37 3.21 -5.77
CA GLN A 188 1.41 2.60 -4.44
C GLN A 188 -0.01 2.48 -3.90
N GLY A 189 -0.45 1.25 -3.63
CA GLY A 189 -1.83 1.00 -3.23
C GLY A 189 -2.81 1.43 -4.30
N SER A 190 -3.77 2.27 -3.95
CA SER A 190 -4.72 2.89 -4.88
C SER A 190 -4.23 4.21 -5.49
N VAL A 191 -2.98 4.63 -5.24
CA VAL A 191 -2.48 5.96 -5.60
C VAL A 191 -1.48 5.88 -6.73
N MET A 192 -1.80 6.50 -7.86
CA MET A 192 -0.93 6.62 -9.03
C MET A 192 -0.40 8.05 -9.14
N SER A 193 0.91 8.20 -9.28
CA SER A 193 1.56 9.49 -9.50
C SER A 193 2.23 9.59 -10.86
N ASN A 194 2.28 10.81 -11.40
CA ASN A 194 2.81 11.12 -12.73
C ASN A 194 2.16 10.27 -13.85
N THR A 195 0.86 10.00 -13.74
CA THR A 195 0.15 9.06 -14.61
C THR A 195 -0.61 9.77 -15.73
N SER A 196 -0.13 9.60 -16.96
CA SER A 196 -0.82 10.06 -18.16
C SER A 196 -2.01 9.15 -18.52
N PRO A 197 -2.96 9.59 -19.36
CA PRO A 197 -4.07 8.74 -19.79
C PRO A 197 -3.65 7.40 -20.43
N GLY A 198 -2.54 7.39 -21.19
CA GLY A 198 -2.02 6.18 -21.84
C GLY A 198 -1.37 5.18 -20.87
N LEU A 199 -0.95 5.64 -19.68
CA LEU A 199 -0.37 4.79 -18.63
C LEU A 199 -1.42 4.27 -17.65
N PHE A 200 -2.66 4.77 -17.68
CA PHE A 200 -3.68 4.39 -16.69
C PHE A 200 -3.92 2.88 -16.64
N GLY A 201 -4.00 2.19 -17.78
CA GLY A 201 -4.22 0.74 -17.80
C GLY A 201 -3.10 -0.04 -17.12
N HIS A 202 -1.85 0.38 -17.34
CA HIS A 202 -0.67 -0.19 -16.70
C HIS A 202 -0.72 0.00 -15.17
N GLU A 203 -0.85 1.26 -14.73
CA GLU A 203 -0.86 1.60 -13.31
C GLU A 203 -2.06 1.00 -12.57
N PHE A 204 -3.21 0.87 -13.24
CA PHE A 204 -4.39 0.25 -12.65
C PHE A 204 -4.19 -1.25 -12.38
N VAL A 205 -3.36 -1.94 -13.16
CA VAL A 205 -2.98 -3.33 -12.85
C VAL A 205 -2.26 -3.39 -11.51
N HIS A 206 -1.39 -2.44 -11.17
CA HIS A 206 -0.73 -2.41 -9.86
C HIS A 206 -1.71 -2.13 -8.70
N VAL A 207 -2.72 -1.31 -8.94
CA VAL A 207 -3.83 -1.13 -7.97
C VAL A 207 -4.55 -2.46 -7.73
N LEU A 208 -4.89 -3.18 -8.80
CA LEU A 208 -5.54 -4.48 -8.71
C LEU A 208 -4.64 -5.55 -8.07
N GLN A 209 -3.34 -5.57 -8.38
CA GLN A 209 -2.37 -6.46 -7.74
C GLN A 209 -2.33 -6.22 -6.22
N ASN A 210 -2.32 -4.96 -5.77
CA ASN A 210 -2.42 -4.64 -4.35
C ASN A 210 -3.74 -5.11 -3.73
N LEU A 211 -4.87 -4.94 -4.43
CA LEU A 211 -6.18 -5.35 -3.93
C LEU A 211 -6.38 -6.86 -3.86
N VAL A 212 -5.86 -7.60 -4.84
CA VAL A 212 -6.05 -9.06 -4.94
C VAL A 212 -5.04 -9.79 -4.05
N VAL A 213 -3.77 -9.36 -4.11
CA VAL A 213 -2.65 -10.10 -3.52
C VAL A 213 -2.24 -9.49 -2.17
N GLY A 214 -2.70 -8.28 -1.85
CA GLY A 214 -2.57 -7.66 -0.54
C GLY A 214 -1.10 -7.48 -0.13
N PRO A 215 -0.71 -7.89 1.08
CA PRO A 215 0.65 -7.69 1.58
C PRO A 215 1.71 -8.42 0.74
N PHE A 216 1.34 -9.52 0.08
CA PHE A 216 2.27 -10.31 -0.74
C PHE A 216 2.76 -9.52 -1.96
N PHE A 217 1.95 -8.63 -2.53
CA PHE A 217 2.36 -7.84 -3.69
C PHE A 217 3.55 -6.94 -3.34
N VAL A 218 3.38 -6.07 -2.34
CA VAL A 218 4.42 -5.12 -1.90
C VAL A 218 5.68 -5.86 -1.44
N LEU A 219 5.52 -6.92 -0.63
CA LEU A 219 6.66 -7.66 -0.10
C LEU A 219 7.41 -8.45 -1.16
N SER A 220 6.72 -9.14 -2.05
CA SER A 220 7.39 -9.90 -3.12
C SER A 220 8.04 -8.98 -4.15
N TYR A 221 7.45 -7.82 -4.41
CA TYR A 221 8.06 -6.78 -5.24
C TYR A 221 9.35 -6.25 -4.59
N ALA A 222 9.31 -5.89 -3.30
CA ALA A 222 10.49 -5.43 -2.56
C ALA A 222 11.57 -6.52 -2.44
N ALA A 223 11.17 -7.76 -2.19
CA ALA A 223 12.08 -8.90 -2.14
C ALA A 223 12.76 -9.15 -3.49
N TRP A 224 12.01 -9.05 -4.60
CA TRP A 224 12.57 -9.14 -5.95
C TRP A 224 13.63 -8.07 -6.19
N MET A 225 13.28 -6.81 -5.88
CA MET A 225 14.19 -5.66 -6.00
C MET A 225 15.48 -5.90 -5.20
N ALA A 226 15.36 -6.35 -3.94
CA ALA A 226 16.52 -6.62 -3.08
C ALA A 226 17.38 -7.79 -3.58
N LEU A 227 16.76 -8.89 -3.98
CA LEU A 227 17.47 -10.10 -4.44
C LEU A 227 18.21 -9.86 -5.75
N LEU A 228 17.61 -9.11 -6.69
CA LEU A 228 18.21 -8.87 -7.99
C LEU A 228 19.07 -7.60 -8.07
N PHE A 229 19.19 -6.86 -6.96
CA PHE A 229 20.04 -5.67 -6.90
C PHE A 229 21.51 -5.98 -7.21
N ILE A 230 22.10 -6.98 -6.54
CA ILE A 230 23.50 -7.37 -6.78
C ILE A 230 23.70 -7.95 -8.21
N PRO A 231 22.85 -8.88 -8.70
CA PRO A 231 22.90 -9.30 -10.11
C PRO A 231 22.82 -8.13 -11.11
N GLY A 232 21.90 -7.18 -10.89
CA GLY A 232 21.74 -5.99 -11.72
C GLY A 232 22.97 -5.09 -11.72
N LEU A 233 23.59 -4.87 -10.55
CA LEU A 233 24.87 -4.16 -10.42
C LEU A 233 25.98 -4.83 -11.25
N VAL A 234 26.13 -6.15 -11.11
CA VAL A 234 27.15 -6.92 -11.83
C VAL A 234 26.90 -6.87 -13.33
N ALA A 235 25.66 -7.09 -13.78
CA ALA A 235 25.29 -7.05 -15.18
C ALA A 235 25.53 -5.66 -15.80
N GLY A 236 25.09 -4.60 -15.12
CA GLY A 236 25.28 -3.22 -15.57
C GLY A 236 26.75 -2.80 -15.63
N SER A 237 27.59 -3.22 -14.66
CA SER A 237 29.03 -2.95 -14.69
C SER A 237 29.78 -3.62 -15.84
N ARG A 238 29.19 -4.67 -16.44
CA ARG A 238 29.74 -5.43 -17.56
C ARG A 238 29.11 -5.07 -18.90
N SER A 239 28.09 -4.22 -18.91
CA SER A 239 27.39 -3.85 -20.13
C SER A 239 28.27 -2.94 -20.99
N LYS A 240 28.32 -3.22 -22.31
CA LYS A 240 29.04 -2.38 -23.28
C LYS A 240 28.18 -1.24 -23.83
N ASN A 241 26.86 -1.37 -23.74
CA ASN A 241 25.88 -0.48 -24.37
C ASN A 241 24.93 0.17 -23.35
N GLY A 242 25.21 0.02 -22.06
CA GLY A 242 24.42 0.57 -20.95
C GLY A 242 25.27 0.66 -19.68
N GLY A 243 24.78 1.41 -18.70
CA GLY A 243 25.47 1.62 -17.42
C GLY A 243 25.01 0.68 -16.30
N VAL A 244 25.59 0.87 -15.12
CA VAL A 244 25.16 0.21 -13.88
C VAL A 244 23.68 0.45 -13.60
N ALA A 245 23.19 1.68 -13.84
CA ALA A 245 21.79 2.05 -13.65
C ALA A 245 20.85 1.21 -14.54
N ASP A 246 21.19 1.05 -15.82
CA ASP A 246 20.39 0.25 -16.77
C ASP A 246 20.38 -1.24 -16.38
N GLY A 247 21.49 -1.74 -15.83
CA GLY A 247 21.57 -3.10 -15.30
C GLY A 247 20.68 -3.34 -14.09
N ILE A 248 20.70 -2.42 -13.12
CA ILE A 248 19.79 -2.48 -11.95
C ILE A 248 18.34 -2.41 -12.43
N GLU A 249 18.02 -1.44 -13.28
CA GLU A 249 16.66 -1.26 -13.80
C GLU A 249 16.17 -2.49 -14.56
N GLY A 250 16.97 -3.03 -15.48
CA GLY A 250 16.60 -4.20 -16.26
C GLY A 250 16.29 -5.44 -15.41
N TYR A 251 17.05 -5.66 -14.32
CA TYR A 251 16.87 -6.82 -13.45
C TYR A 251 15.81 -6.59 -12.37
N CYS A 252 15.86 -5.45 -11.69
CA CYS A 252 15.04 -5.17 -10.52
C CYS A 252 13.64 -4.67 -10.93
N TYR A 253 13.55 -3.84 -11.97
CA TYR A 253 12.31 -3.20 -12.42
C TYR A 253 11.71 -3.89 -13.65
N ASP A 254 12.36 -3.81 -14.82
CA ASP A 254 11.78 -4.36 -16.06
C ASP A 254 11.53 -5.87 -15.95
N GLY A 255 12.47 -6.59 -15.35
CA GLY A 255 12.40 -8.04 -15.15
C GLY A 255 11.42 -8.50 -14.06
N ASN A 256 10.84 -7.58 -13.29
CA ASN A 256 9.92 -7.90 -12.19
C ASN A 256 8.61 -8.49 -12.73
N PRO A 257 8.12 -9.62 -12.18
CA PRO A 257 6.87 -10.25 -12.63
C PRO A 257 5.69 -9.27 -12.63
N TRP A 258 5.63 -8.41 -11.62
CA TRP A 258 4.50 -7.51 -11.42
C TRP A 258 4.48 -6.38 -12.45
N GLU A 259 5.65 -5.84 -12.79
CA GLU A 259 5.82 -4.86 -13.88
C GLU A 259 5.51 -5.48 -15.23
N ALA A 260 5.99 -6.71 -15.48
CA ALA A 260 5.70 -7.42 -16.72
C ALA A 260 4.19 -7.63 -16.94
N MET A 261 3.42 -7.87 -15.88
CA MET A 261 1.95 -7.93 -15.94
C MET A 261 1.33 -6.56 -16.28
N GLY A 262 1.85 -5.46 -15.74
CA GLY A 262 1.43 -4.11 -16.09
C GLY A 262 1.65 -3.82 -17.57
N TYR A 263 2.86 -4.10 -18.07
CA TYR A 263 3.26 -3.92 -19.47
C TYR A 263 2.47 -4.80 -20.45
N ALA A 264 1.93 -5.93 -20.00
CA ALA A 264 1.05 -6.76 -20.82
C ALA A 264 -0.32 -6.10 -21.10
N VAL A 265 -0.76 -5.16 -20.24
CA VAL A 265 -2.05 -4.45 -20.38
C VAL A 265 -1.87 -3.08 -21.03
N GLY A 266 -0.78 -2.38 -20.75
CA GLY A 266 -0.47 -1.10 -21.36
C GLY A 266 0.90 -0.56 -20.95
N GLY A 267 1.34 0.54 -21.57
CA GLY A 267 2.66 1.13 -21.34
C GLY A 267 3.42 1.38 -22.64
N SER A 268 4.57 2.03 -22.53
CA SER A 268 5.43 2.36 -23.69
C SER A 268 6.41 1.25 -24.07
N HIS A 269 6.52 0.20 -23.26
CA HIS A 269 7.50 -0.87 -23.43
C HIS A 269 6.81 -2.23 -23.56
N SER A 270 7.36 -3.09 -24.41
CA SER A 270 6.99 -4.51 -24.41
C SER A 270 7.52 -5.17 -23.13
N PRO A 271 6.78 -6.12 -22.51
CA PRO A 271 7.23 -6.77 -21.29
C PRO A 271 8.60 -7.44 -21.50
N ARG A 272 9.61 -7.01 -20.74
CA ARG A 272 10.98 -7.53 -20.80
C ARG A 272 11.24 -8.40 -19.58
N VAL A 273 11.14 -9.71 -19.72
CA VAL A 273 11.43 -10.61 -18.60
C VAL A 273 12.91 -11.01 -18.66
N ALA A 274 13.77 -10.34 -17.87
CA ALA A 274 15.22 -10.56 -17.88
C ALA A 274 15.62 -12.04 -17.67
N LEU A 275 14.80 -12.80 -16.93
CA LEU A 275 15.00 -14.23 -16.65
C LEU A 275 14.03 -15.16 -17.40
N GLY A 276 13.17 -14.61 -18.26
CA GLY A 276 12.06 -15.34 -18.91
C GLY A 276 10.83 -15.53 -18.01
N THR A 277 9.63 -15.53 -18.62
CA THR A 277 8.34 -15.53 -17.90
C THR A 277 8.20 -16.67 -16.90
N ALA A 278 8.62 -17.88 -17.25
CA ALA A 278 8.50 -19.05 -16.38
C ALA A 278 9.31 -18.91 -15.09
N TRP A 279 10.57 -18.48 -15.20
CA TRP A 279 11.46 -18.27 -14.04
C TRP A 279 10.96 -17.19 -13.11
N THR A 280 10.48 -16.10 -13.70
CA THR A 280 9.92 -14.96 -13.00
C THR A 280 8.66 -15.33 -12.20
N VAL A 281 7.75 -16.11 -12.79
CA VAL A 281 6.58 -16.65 -12.08
C VAL A 281 7.00 -17.63 -10.97
N THR A 282 7.94 -18.54 -11.25
CA THR A 282 8.42 -19.50 -10.24
C THR A 282 9.03 -18.80 -9.03
N LEU A 283 9.90 -17.81 -9.25
CA LEU A 283 10.52 -17.08 -8.15
C LEU A 283 9.49 -16.28 -7.34
N ALA A 284 8.51 -15.65 -7.98
CA ALA A 284 7.42 -14.98 -7.28
C ALA A 284 6.61 -15.94 -6.40
N VAL A 285 6.27 -17.12 -6.92
CA VAL A 285 5.57 -18.17 -6.16
C VAL A 285 6.41 -18.66 -4.99
N LEU A 286 7.70 -18.87 -5.19
CA LEU A 286 8.61 -19.30 -4.12
C LEU A 286 8.73 -18.25 -3.01
N LEU A 287 8.82 -16.96 -3.36
CA LEU A 287 8.86 -15.87 -2.38
C LEU A 287 7.54 -15.75 -1.62
N ALA A 288 6.41 -15.87 -2.30
CA ALA A 288 5.09 -15.90 -1.67
C ALA A 288 4.94 -17.11 -0.73
N ALA A 289 5.40 -18.29 -1.15
CA ALA A 289 5.39 -19.50 -0.33
C ALA A 289 6.31 -19.37 0.89
N ALA A 290 7.53 -18.82 0.74
CA ALA A 290 8.45 -18.57 1.83
C ALA A 290 7.87 -17.60 2.87
N PHE A 291 7.21 -16.52 2.40
CA PHE A 291 6.49 -15.61 3.29
C PHE A 291 5.30 -16.30 3.96
N GLY A 292 4.50 -17.08 3.22
CA GLY A 292 3.40 -17.87 3.78
C GLY A 292 3.88 -18.82 4.88
N LEU A 293 5.04 -19.45 4.71
CA LEU A 293 5.68 -20.29 5.72
C LEU A 293 6.18 -19.49 6.93
N LEU A 294 6.70 -18.27 6.73
CA LEU A 294 7.08 -17.36 7.81
C LEU A 294 5.87 -16.93 8.64
N VAL A 295 4.77 -16.55 7.98
CA VAL A 295 3.48 -16.26 8.63
C VAL A 295 2.96 -17.49 9.37
N TRP A 296 3.01 -18.66 8.73
CA TRP A 296 2.62 -19.94 9.33
C TRP A 296 3.39 -20.26 10.61
N ARG A 297 4.70 -19.98 10.64
CA ARG A 297 5.55 -20.14 11.85
C ARG A 297 5.19 -19.19 12.98
N VAL A 298 4.55 -18.05 12.69
CA VAL A 298 4.05 -17.12 13.71
C VAL A 298 2.66 -17.52 14.20
N VAL A 299 1.86 -18.17 13.35
CA VAL A 299 0.48 -18.57 13.66
C VAL A 299 0.39 -19.91 14.39
N LEU A 300 1.26 -20.90 14.09
CA LEU A 300 1.22 -22.20 14.78
C LEU A 300 2.26 -22.33 15.89
N PRO A 301 1.89 -22.91 17.04
CA PRO A 301 2.82 -23.20 18.12
C PRO A 301 3.72 -24.36 17.68
N TRP A 302 4.92 -24.05 17.20
CA TRP A 302 5.98 -25.06 17.24
C TRP A 302 6.43 -25.15 18.68
N GLY A 303 6.28 -26.33 19.27
CA GLY A 303 6.87 -26.69 20.55
C GLY A 303 8.38 -26.55 20.48
N TRP A 304 8.88 -25.35 20.77
CA TRP A 304 10.20 -25.14 21.31
C TRP A 304 9.99 -24.86 22.79
N THR A 305 9.77 -25.94 23.53
CA THR A 305 10.16 -26.05 24.94
C THR A 305 11.67 -26.14 25.02
#